data_AF-A0A672KH81-F1
#
_entry.id   AF-A0A672KH81-F1
#
_cell.length_a   1.000
_cell.length_b   1.000
_cell.length_c   1.000
_cell.angle_alpha   90.00
_cell.angle_beta   90.00
_cell.angle_gamma   90.00
#
_symmetry.space_group_name_H-M   'P 1'
#
loop_
_entity.id
_entity.type
_entity.pdbx_description
1 polymer ?
#
loop_
_entity_poly.entity_id
_entity_poly.type
_entity_poly.pdbx_seq_one_letter_code
_entity_poly.pdbx_strand_id
1 'polypeptide(L)'
;LEKYDEVFEKLRKLEDRVASDQELKLTELLRYYTRDIQAAKDLLYRRARALADNENSNKALDKARLKGKDIAQAEENQKQCLQKFDKLSESGKKELTSFKARRVVAFRKNLIEMTELEIKHAKVRWLKCCVFSFKRN
;
A
#
# COMPACT_ATOMS: atom_id res chain seq x y z
N LEU A 1 -8.66 45.32 20.44
CA LEU A 1 -9.26 44.19 19.69
C LEU A 1 -8.37 43.80 18.51
N GLU A 2 -8.00 44.73 17.63
CA GLU A 2 -7.11 44.51 16.46
C GLU A 2 -5.82 43.72 16.72
N LYS A 3 -5.18 43.90 17.88
CA LYS A 3 -3.93 43.21 18.25
C LYS A 3 -4.12 41.72 18.58
N TYR A 4 -5.33 41.33 19.01
CA TYR A 4 -5.70 39.92 19.20
C TYR A 4 -6.07 39.28 17.88
N ASP A 5 -6.75 40.03 17.00
CA ASP A 5 -7.14 39.56 15.68
C ASP A 5 -5.91 39.16 14.83
N GLU A 6 -4.85 39.99 14.85
CA GLU A 6 -3.59 39.66 14.17
C GLU A 6 -2.92 38.38 14.73
N VAL A 7 -3.08 38.11 16.02
CA VAL A 7 -2.50 36.94 16.69
C VAL A 7 -3.28 35.68 16.38
N PHE A 8 -4.61 35.74 16.44
CA PHE A 8 -5.47 34.63 16.03
C PHE A 8 -5.27 34.29 14.55
N GLU A 9 -5.07 35.30 13.69
CA GLU A 9 -4.74 35.07 12.28
C GLU A 9 -3.39 34.38 12.08
N LYS A 10 -2.35 34.77 12.86
CA LYS A 10 -1.04 34.09 12.82
C LYS A 10 -1.11 32.66 13.36
N LEU A 11 -1.94 32.41 14.38
CA LEU A 11 -2.15 31.09 14.94
C LEU A 11 -2.92 30.20 13.97
N ARG A 12 -3.99 30.72 13.34
CA ARG A 12 -4.76 30.02 12.30
C ARG A 12 -3.87 29.55 11.16
N LYS A 13 -3.06 30.46 10.59
CA LYS A 13 -2.08 30.12 9.53
C LYS A 13 -1.04 29.09 9.95
N LEU A 14 -0.70 29.05 11.24
CA LEU A 14 0.20 28.02 11.77
C LEU A 14 -0.52 26.66 11.78
N GLU A 15 -1.71 26.60 12.37
CA GLU A 15 -2.51 25.37 12.47
C GLU A 15 -2.84 24.81 11.08
N ASP A 16 -3.18 25.66 10.10
CA ASP A 16 -3.40 25.24 8.71
C ASP A 16 -2.15 24.56 8.11
N ARG A 17 -0.96 25.08 8.40
CA ARG A 17 0.31 24.48 7.96
C ARG A 17 0.57 23.14 8.65
N VAL A 18 0.38 23.08 9.97
CA VAL A 18 0.54 21.85 10.75
C VAL A 18 -0.37 20.76 10.20
N ALA A 19 -1.65 21.09 9.98
CA ALA A 19 -2.62 20.17 9.41
C ALA A 19 -2.20 19.67 8.02
N SER A 20 -1.75 20.58 7.15
CA SER A 20 -1.27 20.24 5.80
C SER A 20 -0.05 19.31 5.83
N ASP A 21 0.93 19.60 6.67
CA ASP A 21 2.16 18.81 6.80
C ASP A 21 1.85 17.39 7.30
N GLN A 22 0.97 17.27 8.30
CA GLN A 22 0.50 15.98 8.84
C GLN A 22 -0.30 15.19 7.80
N GLU A 23 -1.24 15.83 7.11
CA GLU A 23 -2.08 15.20 6.10
C GLU A 23 -1.22 14.65 4.96
N LEU A 24 -0.29 15.45 4.44
CA LEU A 24 0.61 15.04 3.36
C LEU A 24 1.40 13.79 3.76
N LYS A 25 2.05 13.83 4.92
CA LYS A 25 2.94 12.77 5.40
C LYS A 25 2.21 11.43 5.64
N LEU A 26 0.98 11.47 6.15
CA LEU A 26 0.17 10.28 6.39
C LEU A 26 -0.43 9.74 5.07
N THR A 27 -1.01 10.63 4.27
CA THR A 27 -1.81 10.26 3.11
C THR A 27 -0.96 9.66 1.99
N GLU A 28 0.26 10.14 1.78
CA GLU A 28 1.15 9.61 0.74
C GLU A 28 1.47 8.12 0.97
N LEU A 29 1.85 7.76 2.20
CA LEU A 29 2.18 6.38 2.54
C LEU A 29 0.95 5.47 2.39
N LEU A 30 -0.19 5.90 2.91
CA LEU A 30 -1.43 5.14 2.85
C LEU A 30 -1.89 4.92 1.40
N ARG A 31 -1.81 5.95 0.55
CA ARG A 31 -2.13 5.85 -0.88
C ARG A 31 -1.20 4.88 -1.60
N TYR A 32 0.11 4.94 -1.33
CA TYR A 32 1.08 4.01 -1.90
C TYR A 32 0.71 2.55 -1.55
N TYR A 33 0.53 2.24 -0.26
CA TYR A 33 0.24 0.88 0.16
C TYR A 33 -1.16 0.40 -0.22
N THR A 34 -2.14 1.29 -0.37
CA THR A 34 -3.46 0.93 -0.92
C THR A 34 -3.34 0.42 -2.35
N ARG A 35 -2.53 1.10 -3.19
CA ARG A 35 -2.26 0.68 -4.57
C ARG A 35 -1.48 -0.63 -4.63
N ASP A 36 -0.46 -0.78 -3.78
CA ASP A 36 0.35 -2.00 -3.72
C ASP A 36 -0.49 -3.21 -3.27
N ILE A 37 -1.38 -3.02 -2.28
CA ILE A 37 -2.36 -4.05 -1.87
C ILE A 37 -3.29 -4.43 -3.03
N GLN A 38 -3.77 -3.45 -3.80
CA GLN A 38 -4.63 -3.73 -4.95
C GLN A 38 -3.88 -4.54 -6.01
N ALA A 39 -2.64 -4.19 -6.33
CA ALA A 39 -1.82 -4.95 -7.26
C ALA A 39 -1.59 -6.40 -6.79
N ALA A 40 -1.35 -6.61 -5.49
CA ALA A 40 -1.23 -7.93 -4.90
C ALA A 40 -2.54 -8.74 -4.99
N LYS A 41 -3.70 -8.11 -4.75
CA LYS A 41 -5.02 -8.73 -4.95
C LYS A 41 -5.22 -9.15 -6.41
N ASP A 42 -4.89 -8.27 -7.35
CA ASP A 42 -5.04 -8.54 -8.78
C ASP A 42 -4.12 -9.68 -9.25
N LEU A 43 -2.91 -9.79 -8.68
CA LEU A 43 -2.02 -10.93 -8.91
C LEU A 43 -2.63 -12.24 -8.38
N LEU A 44 -3.16 -12.24 -7.17
CA LEU A 44 -3.80 -13.42 -6.57
C LEU A 44 -5.05 -13.84 -7.33
N TYR A 45 -5.84 -12.87 -7.82
CA TYR A 45 -7.00 -13.16 -8.65
C TYR A 45 -6.59 -13.83 -9.98
N ARG A 46 -5.57 -13.30 -10.67
CA ARG A 46 -5.02 -13.92 -11.88
C ARG A 46 -4.50 -15.34 -11.62
N ARG A 47 -3.83 -15.55 -10.48
CA ARG A 47 -3.37 -16.89 -10.04
C ARG A 47 -4.55 -17.84 -9.83
N ALA A 48 -5.62 -17.40 -9.16
CA ALA A 48 -6.80 -18.22 -8.92
C ALA A 48 -7.49 -18.63 -10.24
N ARG A 49 -7.57 -17.71 -11.21
CA ARG A 49 -8.06 -18.03 -12.56
C ARG A 49 -7.16 -19.05 -13.27
N ALA A 50 -5.84 -18.87 -13.22
CA ALA A 50 -4.91 -19.82 -13.82
C ALA A 50 -4.97 -21.22 -13.18
N LEU A 51 -5.28 -21.31 -11.87
CA LEU A 51 -5.52 -22.59 -11.19
C LEU A 51 -6.77 -23.28 -11.76
N ALA A 52 -7.88 -22.56 -11.86
CA ALA A 52 -9.11 -23.10 -12.43
C ALA A 52 -8.91 -23.56 -13.89
N ASP A 53 -8.16 -22.79 -14.69
CA ASP A 53 -7.80 -23.17 -16.05
C ASP A 53 -6.94 -24.45 -16.07
N ASN A 54 -5.97 -24.58 -15.15
CA ASN A 54 -5.15 -25.77 -15.01
C ASN A 54 -5.99 -27.01 -14.63
N GLU A 55 -6.87 -26.91 -13.64
CA GLU A 55 -7.78 -27.98 -13.24
C GLU A 55 -8.69 -28.43 -14.39
N ASN A 56 -9.21 -27.46 -15.16
CA ASN A 56 -10.03 -27.75 -16.34
C ASN A 56 -9.22 -28.44 -17.44
N SER A 57 -7.97 -27.99 -17.68
CA SER A 57 -7.08 -28.61 -18.65
C SER A 57 -6.68 -30.04 -18.27
N ASN A 58 -6.48 -30.33 -16.97
CA ASN A 58 -6.24 -31.68 -16.47
C ASN A 58 -7.44 -32.60 -16.76
N LYS A 59 -8.66 -32.15 -16.42
CA LYS A 59 -9.89 -32.91 -16.72
C LYS A 59 -10.07 -33.16 -18.22
N ALA A 60 -9.71 -32.21 -19.06
CA ALA A 60 -9.78 -32.36 -20.52
C ALA A 60 -8.76 -33.39 -21.03
N LEU A 61 -7.55 -33.39 -20.48
CA LEU A 61 -6.52 -34.38 -20.78
C LEU A 61 -6.96 -35.79 -20.37
N ASP A 62 -7.54 -35.96 -19.19
CA ASP A 62 -8.07 -37.26 -18.74
C ASP A 62 -9.15 -37.77 -19.70
N LYS A 63 -10.05 -36.90 -20.16
CA LYS A 63 -11.07 -37.25 -21.17
C LYS A 63 -10.45 -37.64 -22.51
N ALA A 64 -9.42 -36.93 -22.98
CA ALA A 64 -8.72 -37.25 -24.22
C ALA A 64 -8.04 -38.62 -24.15
N ARG A 65 -7.40 -38.92 -23.00
CA ARG A 65 -6.80 -40.22 -22.70
C ARG A 65 -7.83 -41.35 -22.70
N LEU A 66 -8.97 -41.17 -22.03
CA LEU A 66 -10.05 -42.16 -22.00
C LEU A 66 -10.65 -42.43 -23.39
N LYS A 67 -10.73 -41.40 -24.25
CA LYS A 67 -11.24 -41.53 -25.62
C LYS A 67 -10.19 -42.02 -26.63
N GLY A 68 -8.91 -42.08 -26.25
CA GLY A 68 -7.82 -42.41 -27.16
C GLY A 68 -7.61 -41.42 -28.30
N LYS A 69 -8.08 -40.17 -28.18
CA LYS A 69 -8.09 -39.17 -29.25
C LYS A 69 -7.63 -37.80 -28.74
N ASP A 70 -6.92 -37.05 -29.59
CA ASP A 70 -6.48 -35.67 -29.34
C ASP A 70 -5.57 -35.51 -28.10
N ILE A 71 -4.90 -36.58 -27.68
CA ILE A 71 -4.09 -36.64 -26.45
C ILE A 71 -2.95 -35.61 -26.50
N ALA A 72 -2.16 -35.58 -27.59
CA ALA A 72 -1.02 -34.68 -27.71
C ALA A 72 -1.42 -33.20 -27.59
N GLN A 73 -2.55 -32.82 -28.19
CA GLN A 73 -3.08 -31.45 -28.12
C GLN A 73 -3.54 -31.11 -26.69
N ALA A 74 -4.19 -32.05 -25.99
CA ALA A 74 -4.62 -31.86 -24.61
C ALA A 74 -3.42 -31.79 -23.64
N GLU A 75 -2.36 -32.56 -23.88
CA GLU A 75 -1.13 -32.53 -23.08
C GLU A 75 -0.40 -31.20 -23.21
N GLU A 76 -0.25 -30.69 -24.44
CA GLU A 76 0.38 -29.39 -24.64
C GLU A 76 -0.42 -28.25 -23.99
N ASN A 77 -1.76 -28.26 -24.11
CA ASN A 77 -2.61 -27.27 -23.44
C ASN A 77 -2.49 -27.35 -21.90
N GLN A 78 -2.49 -28.56 -21.34
CA GLN A 78 -2.32 -28.78 -19.90
C GLN A 78 -0.97 -28.24 -19.41
N LYS A 79 0.10 -28.52 -20.16
CA LYS A 79 1.45 -28.05 -19.86
C LYS A 79 1.52 -26.53 -19.87
N GLN A 80 0.89 -25.86 -20.84
CA GLN A 80 0.84 -24.40 -20.90
C GLN A 80 0.07 -23.80 -19.72
N CYS A 81 -1.09 -24.38 -19.36
CA CYS A 81 -1.86 -23.95 -18.20
C CYS A 81 -1.07 -24.12 -16.89
N LEU A 82 -0.37 -25.25 -16.73
CA LEU A 82 0.47 -25.53 -15.56
C LEU A 82 1.61 -24.52 -15.44
N GLN A 83 2.37 -24.29 -16.52
CA GLN A 83 3.46 -23.32 -16.54
C GLN A 83 2.99 -21.90 -16.18
N LYS A 84 1.81 -21.50 -16.67
CA LYS A 84 1.23 -20.20 -16.33
C LYS A 84 0.86 -20.11 -14.85
N PHE A 85 0.24 -21.15 -14.29
CA PHE A 85 -0.10 -21.23 -12.88
C PHE A 85 1.15 -21.20 -11.98
N ASP A 86 2.20 -21.94 -12.34
CA ASP A 86 3.45 -21.98 -11.58
C ASP A 86 4.17 -20.64 -11.57
N LYS A 87 4.27 -19.97 -12.74
CA LYS A 87 4.84 -18.63 -12.85
C LYS A 87 4.10 -17.62 -11.95
N LEU A 88 2.78 -17.64 -11.96
CA LEU A 88 1.96 -16.77 -11.11
C LEU A 88 2.07 -17.13 -9.63
N SER A 89 2.20 -18.41 -9.29
CA SER A 89 2.40 -18.88 -7.93
C SER A 89 3.74 -18.42 -7.36
N GLU A 90 4.82 -18.54 -8.13
CA GLU A 90 6.16 -18.11 -7.72
C GLU A 90 6.24 -16.58 -7.59
N SER A 91 5.68 -15.85 -8.56
CA SER A 91 5.56 -14.39 -8.46
C SER A 91 4.74 -13.98 -7.23
N GLY A 92 3.59 -14.62 -7.00
CA GLY A 92 2.73 -14.34 -5.85
C GLY A 92 3.44 -14.55 -4.51
N LYS A 93 4.17 -15.65 -4.34
CA LYS A 93 4.93 -15.93 -3.12
C LYS A 93 6.01 -14.86 -2.87
N LYS A 94 6.79 -14.52 -3.91
CA LYS A 94 7.86 -13.52 -3.82
C LYS A 94 7.30 -12.15 -3.46
N GLU A 95 6.26 -11.70 -4.16
CA GLU A 95 5.66 -10.38 -3.94
C GLU A 95 5.01 -10.28 -2.55
N LEU A 96 4.24 -11.28 -2.11
CA LEU A 96 3.62 -11.23 -0.79
C LEU A 96 4.64 -11.25 0.36
N THR A 97 5.74 -12.01 0.20
CA THR A 97 6.82 -12.06 1.19
C THR A 97 7.52 -10.70 1.28
N SER A 98 7.90 -10.13 0.13
CA SER A 98 8.50 -8.80 0.05
C SER A 98 7.57 -7.72 0.61
N PHE A 99 6.29 -7.75 0.23
CA PHE A 99 5.26 -6.81 0.69
C PHE A 99 5.14 -6.81 2.21
N LYS A 100 5.06 -7.99 2.84
CA LYS A 100 4.96 -8.11 4.31
C LYS A 100 6.14 -7.45 5.01
N ALA A 101 7.36 -7.66 4.52
CA ALA A 101 8.57 -7.08 5.10
C ALA A 101 8.65 -5.56 4.88
N ARG A 102 8.49 -5.10 3.62
CA ARG A 102 8.58 -3.68 3.25
C ARG A 102 7.54 -2.83 3.97
N ARG A 103 6.31 -3.33 4.09
CA ARG A 103 5.21 -2.62 4.76
C ARG A 103 5.56 -2.27 6.20
N VAL A 104 6.00 -3.25 6.99
CA VAL A 104 6.28 -3.03 8.42
C VAL A 104 7.37 -1.97 8.61
N VAL A 105 8.45 -2.05 7.82
CA VAL A 105 9.55 -1.08 7.89
C VAL A 105 9.09 0.32 7.50
N ALA A 106 8.31 0.45 6.43
CA ALA A 106 7.84 1.74 5.94
C ALA A 106 6.87 2.42 6.92
N PHE A 107 5.90 1.68 7.47
CA PHE A 107 4.97 2.22 8.48
C PHE A 107 5.69 2.59 9.77
N ARG A 108 6.65 1.77 10.23
CA ARG A 108 7.45 2.11 11.41
C ARG A 108 8.23 3.41 11.20
N LYS A 109 8.91 3.54 10.06
CA LYS A 109 9.65 4.77 9.72
C LYS A 109 8.73 5.99 9.67
N ASN A 110 7.57 5.86 9.03
CA ASN A 110 6.61 6.95 8.92
C ASN A 110 6.05 7.39 10.28
N LEU A 111 5.73 6.45 11.19
CA LEU A 111 5.27 6.79 12.54
C LEU A 111 6.34 7.50 13.38
N ILE A 112 7.61 7.11 13.23
CA ILE A 112 8.73 7.80 13.89
C ILE A 112 8.83 9.24 13.35
N GLU A 113 8.87 9.39 12.03
CA GLU A 113 8.96 10.71 11.38
C GLU A 113 7.75 11.60 11.68
N MET A 114 6.55 11.03 11.80
CA MET A 114 5.34 11.74 12.24
C MET A 114 5.49 12.26 13.66
N THR A 115 5.93 11.42 14.59
CA THR A 115 6.18 11.83 15.99
C THR A 115 7.22 12.96 16.05
N GLU A 116 8.31 12.86 15.29
CA GLU A 116 9.32 13.92 15.22
C GLU A 116 8.76 15.23 14.66
N LEU A 117 7.88 15.14 13.66
CA LEU A 117 7.20 16.29 13.07
C LEU A 117 6.25 16.95 14.08
N GLU A 118 5.48 16.16 14.82
CA GLU A 118 4.59 16.65 15.88
C GLU A 118 5.36 17.38 16.99
N ILE A 119 6.51 16.83 17.42
CA ILE A 119 7.39 17.49 18.39
C ILE A 119 7.88 18.85 17.86
N LYS A 120 8.26 18.92 16.58
CA LYS A 120 8.67 20.20 15.94
C LYS A 120 7.51 21.19 15.93
N HIS A 121 6.31 20.78 15.54
CA HIS A 121 5.13 21.64 15.54
C HIS A 121 4.74 22.12 16.94
N ALA A 122 4.81 21.25 17.96
CA ALA A 122 4.54 21.61 19.35
C ALA A 122 5.51 22.69 19.85
N LYS A 123 6.81 22.57 19.53
CA LYS A 123 7.81 23.59 19.87
C LYS A 123 7.52 24.93 19.20
N VAL A 124 7.12 24.93 17.93
CA VAL A 124 6.79 26.16 17.19
C VAL A 124 5.51 26.82 17.74
N ARG A 125 4.47 26.02 18.05
CA ARG A 125 3.26 26.50 18.74
C ARG A 125 3.63 27.16 20.06
N TRP A 126 4.41 26.46 20.88
CA TRP A 126 4.80 26.93 22.21
C TRP A 126 5.61 28.23 22.15
N LEU A 127 6.64 28.30 21.30
CA LEU A 127 7.45 29.51 21.12
C LEU A 127 6.60 30.72 20.67
N LYS A 128 5.66 30.53 19.74
CA LYS A 128 4.79 31.62 19.28
C LYS A 128 3.80 32.08 20.34
N CYS A 129 3.29 31.17 21.17
CA CYS A 129 2.46 31.52 22.32
C CYS A 129 3.26 32.19 23.46
N CYS A 130 4.48 31.74 23.74
CA CYS A 130 5.33 32.32 24.80
C CYS A 130 5.85 33.71 24.45
N VAL A 131 6.27 33.95 23.19
CA VAL A 131 6.65 35.29 22.73
C VAL A 131 5.48 36.27 22.87
N PHE A 132 4.23 35.81 22.70
CA PHE A 132 3.05 36.62 22.94
C PHE A 132 2.85 36.93 24.44
N SER A 133 3.06 35.96 25.33
CA SER A 133 2.97 36.18 26.79
C SER A 133 4.06 37.10 27.33
N PHE A 134 5.29 37.04 26.78
CA PHE A 134 6.42 37.85 27.25
C PHE A 134 6.47 39.27 26.68
N LYS A 135 5.89 39.54 25.50
CA LYS A 135 5.77 40.90 24.94
C LYS A 135 4.74 41.78 25.68
N ARG A 136 4.30 41.31 26.85
CA ARG A 136 3.25 41.85 27.70
C ARG A 136 3.79 42.31 29.07
N ASN A 137 5.09 42.14 29.33
CA ASN A 137 5.83 42.77 30.43
C ASN A 137 6.82 43.79 29.86
#